data_AF-A0A8S2S8W4-F1
#
_entry.id   AF-A0A8S2S8W4-F1
#
_cell.length_a   1.000
_cell.length_b   1.000
_cell.length_c   1.000
_cell.angle_alpha   90.00
_cell.angle_beta   90.00
_cell.angle_gamma   90.00
#
_symmetry.space_group_name_H-M   'P 1'
#
loop_
_entity.id
_entity.type
_entity.pdbx_description
1 polymer ?
#
loop_
_entity_poly.entity_id
_entity_poly.type
_entity_poly.pdbx_seq_one_letter_code
_entity_poly.pdbx_strand_id
1 'polypeptide(L)'
;DKSKVTCIKWLSFPRTYFIASYSSGYLYVYDEQLNYQRDTNIQPTYATIKDDENNFSISYTKNNTKQARNPISRWSIGNGSINEFAFSPDNVLLAVVSQ
;
A
#
# COMPACT_ATOMS: atom_id res chain seq x y z
N ASP A 1 2.97 -4.49 9.58
CA ASP A 1 3.28 -3.42 10.54
C ASP A 1 2.74 -3.82 11.91
N LYS A 2 3.27 -3.28 13.02
CA LYS A 2 2.76 -3.51 14.38
C LYS A 2 2.12 -2.26 15.00
N SER A 3 2.23 -1.11 14.35
CA SER A 3 1.64 0.16 14.80
C SER A 3 0.14 0.20 14.56
N LYS A 4 -0.54 1.20 15.13
CA LYS A 4 -2.00 1.34 14.99
C LYS A 4 -2.36 1.65 13.53
N VAL A 5 -3.41 1.01 13.04
CA VAL A 5 -4.07 1.42 11.78
C VAL A 5 -4.77 2.75 12.03
N THR A 6 -4.64 3.70 11.11
CA THR A 6 -5.25 5.03 11.23
C THR A 6 -6.41 5.24 10.28
N CYS A 7 -6.36 4.67 9.07
CA CYS A 7 -7.47 4.69 8.12
C CYS A 7 -7.43 3.47 7.18
N ILE A 8 -8.59 2.96 6.78
CA ILE A 8 -8.76 1.92 5.76
C ILE A 8 -9.82 2.39 4.76
N LYS A 9 -9.53 2.33 3.47
CA LYS A 9 -10.50 2.61 2.40
C LYS A 9 -10.37 1.62 1.24
N TRP A 10 -11.51 1.20 0.72
CA TRP A 10 -11.62 0.40 -0.49
C TRP A 10 -11.58 1.29 -1.72
N LEU A 11 -10.97 0.80 -2.80
CA LEU A 11 -11.10 1.45 -4.10
C LEU A 11 -12.50 1.17 -4.66
N SER A 12 -13.13 2.20 -5.21
CA SER A 12 -14.46 2.07 -5.82
C SER A 12 -14.44 1.20 -7.07
N PHE A 13 -13.32 1.21 -7.80
CA PHE A 13 -13.09 0.39 -8.97
C PHE A 13 -11.57 0.16 -9.20
N PRO A 14 -11.11 -1.09 -9.36
CA PRO A 14 -11.86 -2.33 -9.10
C PRO A 14 -12.01 -2.55 -7.59
N ARG A 15 -13.15 -3.13 -7.18
CA ARG A 15 -13.54 -3.32 -5.76
C ARG A 15 -12.71 -4.34 -4.98
N THR A 16 -11.62 -4.84 -5.55
CA THR A 16 -10.77 -5.88 -4.95
C THR A 16 -9.61 -5.27 -4.18
N TYR A 17 -9.28 -4.00 -4.44
CA TYR A 17 -8.20 -3.31 -3.75
C TYR A 17 -8.69 -2.53 -2.54
N PHE A 18 -7.91 -2.60 -1.46
CA PHE A 18 -8.04 -1.67 -0.34
C PHE A 18 -6.67 -1.20 0.13
N ILE A 19 -6.67 -0.01 0.73
CA ILE A 19 -5.48 0.61 1.29
C ILE A 19 -5.66 0.76 2.79
N ALA A 20 -4.63 0.41 3.56
CA ALA A 20 -4.56 0.64 4.99
C ALA A 20 -3.36 1.52 5.32
N SER A 21 -3.60 2.59 6.09
CA SER A 21 -2.58 3.49 6.62
C SER A 21 -2.29 3.19 8.09
N TYR A 22 -1.05 3.45 8.49
CA TYR A 22 -0.55 3.15 9.82
C TYR A 22 0.16 4.35 10.42
N SER A 23 0.16 4.42 11.76
CA SER A 23 0.85 5.51 12.48
C SER A 23 2.37 5.43 12.41
N SER A 24 2.92 4.39 11.78
CA SER A 24 4.35 4.25 11.46
C SER A 24 4.81 5.11 10.28
N GLY A 25 3.88 5.74 9.54
CA GLY A 25 4.23 6.43 8.30
C GLY A 25 4.06 5.57 7.04
N TYR A 26 3.53 4.35 7.17
CA TYR A 26 3.35 3.43 6.06
C TYR A 26 1.89 3.30 5.61
N LEU A 27 1.70 3.27 4.29
CA LEU A 27 0.49 2.77 3.62
C LEU A 27 0.77 1.40 3.01
N TYR A 28 -0.22 0.53 3.05
CA TYR A 28 -0.15 -0.78 2.42
C TYR A 28 -1.34 -0.97 1.50
N VAL A 29 -1.06 -1.41 0.28
CA VAL A 29 -2.07 -1.77 -0.71
C VAL A 29 -2.24 -3.28 -0.69
N TYR A 30 -3.50 -3.71 -0.67
CA TYR A 30 -3.91 -5.10 -0.63
C TYR A 30 -4.86 -5.40 -1.77
N ASP A 31 -4.83 -6.63 -2.25
CA ASP A 31 -5.78 -7.19 -3.21
C ASP A 31 -6.49 -8.38 -2.57
N GLU A 32 -7.81 -8.29 -2.40
CA GLU A 32 -8.63 -9.37 -1.85
C GLU A 32 -8.45 -10.68 -2.62
N GLN A 33 -8.26 -10.62 -3.94
CA GLN A 33 -8.13 -11.81 -4.77
C GLN A 33 -6.87 -12.63 -4.45
N LEU A 34 -5.82 -11.98 -3.92
CA LEU A 34 -4.56 -12.65 -3.57
C LEU A 34 -4.60 -13.37 -2.23
N ASN A 35 -5.65 -13.17 -1.40
CA ASN A 35 -5.78 -13.90 -0.14
C ASN A 35 -6.01 -15.41 -0.35
N TYR A 36 -6.46 -15.81 -1.53
CA TYR A 36 -6.72 -17.20 -1.91
C TYR A 36 -5.50 -17.89 -2.54
N GLN A 37 -4.47 -17.14 -2.95
CA GLN A 37 -3.27 -17.67 -3.61
C GLN A 37 -2.10 -17.71 -2.62
N ARG A 38 -1.86 -18.88 -2.01
CA ARG A 38 -0.74 -19.10 -1.09
C ARG A 38 0.14 -20.26 -1.56
N ASP A 39 0.92 -20.04 -2.63
CA ASP A 39 2.08 -20.89 -2.85
C ASP A 39 3.24 -20.37 -2.00
N THR A 40 3.49 -21.05 -0.88
CA THR A 40 4.55 -20.68 0.08
C THR A 40 5.95 -20.89 -0.46
N ASN A 41 6.11 -21.59 -1.60
CA ASN A 41 7.42 -21.89 -2.18
C ASN A 41 7.94 -20.74 -3.07
N ILE A 42 7.11 -19.74 -3.37
CA ILE A 42 7.46 -18.64 -4.27
C ILE A 42 7.72 -17.38 -3.46
N GLN A 43 8.97 -16.91 -3.45
CA GLN A 43 9.32 -15.61 -2.89
C GLN A 43 8.99 -14.50 -3.90
N PRO A 44 8.18 -13.48 -3.53
CA PRO A 44 7.94 -12.34 -4.40
C PRO A 44 9.18 -11.47 -4.50
N THR A 45 9.41 -10.99 -5.71
CA THR A 45 10.43 -9.99 -5.98
C THR A 45 9.83 -8.59 -5.88
N TYR A 46 10.41 -7.75 -5.03
CA TYR A 46 9.98 -6.36 -4.85
C TYR A 46 10.90 -5.40 -5.60
N ALA A 47 10.30 -4.43 -6.28
CA ALA A 47 10.96 -3.23 -6.76
C ALA A 47 10.75 -2.09 -5.75
N THR A 48 11.61 -1.08 -5.76
CA THR A 48 11.40 0.14 -4.97
C THR A 48 11.67 1.38 -5.81
N ILE A 49 10.76 2.33 -5.75
CA ILE A 49 10.93 3.70 -6.23
C ILE A 49 11.13 4.59 -5.00
N LYS A 50 12.11 5.50 -5.05
CA LYS A 50 12.41 6.44 -3.97
C LYS A 50 12.45 7.86 -4.51
N ASP A 51 11.95 8.77 -3.71
CA ASP A 51 12.08 10.21 -3.85
C ASP A 51 12.61 10.73 -2.51
N ASP A 52 13.93 10.90 -2.44
CA ASP A 52 14.63 11.25 -1.21
C ASP A 52 14.38 12.74 -0.83
N GLU A 53 14.09 13.60 -1.81
CA GLU A 53 13.78 15.03 -1.56
C GLU A 53 12.44 15.15 -0.82
N ASN A 54 11.44 14.37 -1.23
CA ASN A 54 10.10 14.38 -0.61
C ASN A 54 9.93 13.33 0.50
N ASN A 55 10.99 12.63 0.91
CA ASN A 55 10.95 11.54 1.90
C ASN A 55 9.87 10.49 1.59
N PHE A 56 9.79 10.08 0.33
CA PHE A 56 8.75 9.19 -0.17
C PHE A 56 9.37 7.94 -0.80
N SER A 57 8.79 6.77 -0.54
CA SER A 57 9.18 5.56 -1.28
C SER A 57 8.03 4.59 -1.47
N ILE A 58 8.03 3.89 -2.60
CA ILE A 58 7.07 2.84 -2.91
C ILE A 58 7.83 1.54 -3.17
N SER A 59 7.65 0.56 -2.29
CA SER A 59 8.02 -0.83 -2.56
C SER A 59 6.81 -1.58 -3.15
N TYR A 60 6.98 -2.30 -4.25
CA TYR A 60 5.87 -3.02 -4.91
C TYR A 60 6.33 -4.34 -5.52
N THR A 61 5.45 -5.33 -5.60
CA THR A 61 5.74 -6.62 -6.26
C THR A 61 5.78 -6.45 -7.78
N LYS A 62 6.82 -6.97 -8.45
CA LYS A 62 6.86 -6.99 -9.92
C LYS A 62 5.81 -7.98 -10.45
N ASN A 63 4.99 -7.53 -11.40
CA ASN A 63 3.79 -8.20 -11.91
C ASN A 63 4.03 -9.58 -12.56
N ASN A 64 4.17 -10.61 -11.73
CA ASN A 64 3.82 -11.96 -12.10
C ASN A 64 2.74 -12.43 -11.13
N THR A 65 1.53 -12.62 -11.64
CA THR A 65 0.33 -12.99 -10.86
C THR A 65 0.56 -14.24 -10.01
N LYS A 66 1.44 -15.15 -10.45
CA LYS A 66 1.83 -16.36 -9.71
C LYS A 66 2.70 -16.10 -8.47
N GLN A 67 3.33 -14.93 -8.38
CA GLN A 67 4.20 -14.53 -7.27
C GLN A 67 3.59 -13.41 -6.41
N ALA A 68 2.45 -12.85 -6.83
CA ALA A 68 1.83 -11.75 -6.13
C ALA A 68 1.25 -12.24 -4.80
N ARG A 69 1.63 -11.57 -3.70
CA ARG A 69 1.07 -11.82 -2.37
C ARG A 69 0.77 -10.51 -1.69
N ASN A 70 -0.17 -10.54 -0.77
CA ASN A 70 -0.43 -9.39 0.08
C ASN A 70 0.71 -9.16 1.11
N PRO A 71 1.09 -7.91 1.39
CA PRO A 71 0.69 -6.68 0.68
C PRO A 71 1.39 -6.55 -0.69
N ILE A 72 0.66 -6.08 -1.70
CA ILE A 72 1.19 -5.90 -3.08
C ILE A 72 2.09 -4.67 -3.20
N SER A 73 1.85 -3.68 -2.34
CA SER A 73 2.67 -2.48 -2.26
C SER A 73 2.71 -1.92 -0.85
N ARG A 74 3.85 -1.32 -0.50
CA ARG A 74 4.09 -0.59 0.74
C ARG A 74 4.65 0.78 0.38
N TRP A 75 3.99 1.84 0.81
CA TRP A 75 4.41 3.21 0.58
C TRP A 75 4.86 3.83 1.91
N SER A 76 6.00 4.51 1.91
CA SER A 76 6.51 5.31 3.02
C SER A 76 6.21 6.77 2.72
N ILE A 77 5.52 7.46 3.63
CA ILE A 77 5.10 8.86 3.47
C ILE A 77 5.76 9.71 4.55
N GLY A 78 6.73 10.53 4.17
CA GLY A 78 7.39 11.45 5.10
C GLY A 78 8.05 10.76 6.29
N ASN A 79 8.20 11.50 7.38
CA ASN A 79 8.92 11.07 8.59
C ASN A 79 8.03 10.99 9.84
N GLY A 80 6.71 10.85 9.67
CA GLY A 80 5.73 10.94 10.75
C GLY A 80 4.55 9.99 10.62
N SER A 81 3.69 10.00 11.65
CA SER A 81 2.46 9.21 11.65
C SER A 81 1.50 9.68 10.57
N ILE A 82 0.95 8.76 9.79
CA ILE A 82 -0.18 9.07 8.90
C ILE A 82 -1.44 9.19 9.73
N ASN A 83 -2.10 10.35 9.65
CA ASN A 83 -3.32 10.60 10.41
C ASN A 83 -4.56 10.16 9.62
N GLU A 84 -4.60 10.44 8.32
CA GLU A 84 -5.69 10.05 7.43
C GLU A 84 -5.24 10.06 5.96
N PHE A 85 -6.02 9.42 5.10
CA PHE A 85 -5.95 9.62 3.65
C PHE A 85 -7.34 9.66 3.02
N ALA A 86 -7.44 10.24 1.83
CA ALA A 86 -8.65 10.26 1.02
C ALA A 86 -8.34 10.13 -0.47
N PHE A 87 -9.19 9.39 -1.18
CA PHE A 87 -9.19 9.42 -2.64
C PHE A 87 -9.89 10.69 -3.12
N SER A 88 -9.40 11.21 -4.24
CA SER A 88 -10.14 12.14 -5.09
C SER A 88 -11.46 11.51 -5.57
N PRO A 89 -12.48 12.32 -5.94
CA PRO A 89 -13.77 11.81 -6.38
C PRO A 89 -13.71 10.84 -7.58
N ASP A 90 -12.71 11.00 -8.45
CA ASP A 90 -12.46 10.14 -9.61
C ASP A 90 -11.53 8.95 -9.31
N ASN A 91 -11.03 8.83 -8.07
CA ASN A 91 -10.07 7.82 -7.60
C ASN A 91 -8.70 7.84 -8.32
N VAL A 92 -8.32 8.96 -8.94
CA VAL A 92 -7.03 9.09 -9.65
C VAL A 92 -5.92 9.55 -8.71
N LEU A 93 -6.24 10.47 -7.80
CA LEU A 93 -5.33 11.05 -6.83
C LEU A 93 -5.61 10.54 -5.41
N LEU A 94 -4.55 10.44 -4.62
CA LEU A 94 -4.58 10.11 -3.19
C LEU A 94 -4.01 11.27 -2.38
N ALA A 95 -4.84 11.85 -1.52
CA ALA A 95 -4.40 12.83 -0.52
C ALA A 95 -4.04 12.11 0.78
N VAL A 96 -2.88 12.41 1.35
CA VAL A 96 -2.39 11.84 2.61
C VAL A 96 -1.94 12.98 3.52
N VAL A 97 -2.32 12.92 4.80
CA VAL A 97 -1.87 13.87 5.81
C VAL A 97 -1.02 13.16 6.87
N SER A 98 0.18 13.68 7.09
CA SER A 98 1.17 13.14 8.04
C SER A 98 1.74 14.26 8.93
N GLN A 99 2.33 13.87 10.05
CA GLN A 99 3.05 14.78 10.96
C GLN A 99 4.43 15.18 10.42
#